data_AF-A0A818MMZ5-F1
#
_entry.id   AF-A0A818MMZ5-F1
#
_cell.length_a   1.000
_cell.length_b   1.000
_cell.length_c   1.000
_cell.angle_alpha   90.00
_cell.angle_beta   90.00
_cell.angle_gamma   90.00
#
_symmetry.space_group_name_H-M   'P 1'
#
loop_
_entity.id
_entity.type
_entity.pdbx_description
1 polymer ?
#
loop_
_entity_poly.entity_id
_entity_poly.type
_entity_poly.pdbx_seq_one_letter_code
_entity_poly.pdbx_strand_id
1 'polypeptide(L)'
;MDCGSTGSVCSSINIEEKRSTIKLDTIRTIENQMQKQWFDKKFFEANAPTQWIDNSNKYFVTFPYPYMNGRLHLGHTFSLSKCEV
;
A
#
# COMPACT_ATOMS: atom_id res chain seq x y z
N MET A 1 22.07 49.51 1.32
CA MET A 1 20.85 49.32 2.10
C MET A 1 19.67 49.06 1.17
N ASP A 2 19.42 47.90 0.57
CA ASP A 2 20.24 46.79 0.08
C ASP A 2 19.48 46.22 -1.14
N CYS A 3 20.22 45.90 -2.20
CA CYS A 3 20.05 44.80 -3.16
C CYS A 3 18.89 43.82 -2.83
N GLY A 4 17.92 43.48 -3.69
CA GLY A 4 18.00 43.04 -5.08
C GLY A 4 17.60 41.55 -5.20
N SER A 5 16.81 41.20 -6.21
CA SER A 5 16.59 39.85 -6.79
C SER A 5 15.52 38.91 -6.22
N THR A 6 14.52 38.69 -7.08
CA THR A 6 13.78 37.43 -7.31
C THR A 6 14.56 36.16 -6.97
N GLY A 7 13.95 35.28 -6.17
CA GLY A 7 14.45 33.93 -5.87
C GLY A 7 13.51 32.86 -6.40
N SER A 8 13.56 32.61 -7.70
CA SER A 8 13.17 31.33 -8.29
C SER A 8 14.01 30.25 -7.63
N VAL A 9 13.40 29.40 -6.78
CA VAL A 9 14.04 28.13 -6.42
C VAL A 9 13.79 27.17 -7.58
N CYS A 10 14.59 27.36 -8.62
CA CYS A 10 14.87 26.35 -9.60
C CYS A 10 15.54 25.18 -8.87
N SER A 11 14.77 24.17 -8.46
CA SER A 11 15.36 22.86 -8.25
C SER A 11 15.49 22.19 -9.61
N SER A 12 16.61 22.47 -10.28
CA SER A 12 17.14 21.64 -11.35
C SER A 12 17.39 20.24 -10.78
N ILE A 13 16.35 19.41 -10.73
CA ILE A 13 16.51 18.02 -10.32
C ILE A 13 17.20 17.31 -11.49
N ASN A 14 18.47 17.00 -11.32
CA ASN A 14 19.31 16.24 -12.25
C ASN A 14 18.54 15.04 -12.83
N ILE A 15 18.29 15.07 -14.13
CA ILE A 15 17.53 14.06 -14.88
C ILE A 15 18.32 12.73 -14.98
N GLU A 16 19.64 12.77 -14.80
CA GLU A 16 20.51 11.58 -14.91
C GLU A 16 20.44 10.63 -13.70
N GLU A 17 20.34 11.12 -12.46
CA GLU A 17 20.21 10.25 -11.27
C GLU A 17 18.85 9.53 -11.20
N LYS A 18 17.79 10.14 -11.76
CA LYS A 18 16.42 9.63 -11.68
C LYS A 18 16.15 8.38 -12.49
N ARG A 19 16.94 8.07 -13.53
CA ARG A 19 16.71 6.89 -14.40
C ARG A 19 16.75 5.56 -13.64
N SER A 20 17.44 5.49 -12.51
CA SER A 20 17.59 4.28 -11.70
C SER A 20 16.32 3.86 -10.94
N THR A 21 15.44 4.80 -10.58
CA THR A 21 14.30 4.55 -9.67
C THR A 21 12.93 4.67 -10.33
N ILE A 22 12.86 5.04 -11.61
CA ILE A 22 11.60 5.25 -12.36
C ILE A 22 10.67 4.04 -12.25
N LYS A 23 11.22 2.81 -12.35
CA LYS A 23 10.45 1.57 -12.26
C LYS A 23 9.77 1.42 -10.90
N LEU A 24 10.49 1.72 -9.81
CA LEU A 24 9.96 1.64 -8.45
C LEU A 24 8.85 2.66 -8.23
N ASP A 25 9.04 3.90 -8.68
CA ASP A 25 8.05 4.96 -8.52
C ASP A 25 6.78 4.68 -9.34
N THR A 26 6.94 4.07 -10.51
CA THR A 26 5.81 3.61 -11.33
C THR A 26 4.99 2.57 -10.58
N ILE A 27 5.63 1.55 -9.99
CA ILE A 27 4.94 0.49 -9.23
C ILE A 27 4.24 1.08 -8.00
N ARG A 28 4.91 1.96 -7.25
CA ARG A 28 4.30 2.63 -6.09
C ARG A 28 3.07 3.47 -6.48
N THR A 29 3.10 4.11 -7.63
CA THR A 29 1.96 4.90 -8.12
C THR A 29 0.76 3.99 -8.41
N ILE A 30 1.01 2.87 -9.10
CA ILE A 30 -0.03 1.87 -9.41
C ILE A 30 -0.57 1.25 -8.12
N GLU A 31 0.31 0.89 -7.17
CA GLU A 31 -0.07 0.32 -5.87
C GLU A 31 -1.04 1.23 -5.12
N ASN A 32 -0.72 2.52 -4.99
CA ASN A 32 -1.59 3.49 -4.32
C ASN A 32 -2.94 3.66 -5.03
N GLN A 33 -2.95 3.66 -6.36
CA GLN A 33 -4.18 3.75 -7.15
C GLN A 33 -5.08 2.53 -6.91
N MET A 34 -4.51 1.32 -6.88
CA MET A 34 -5.27 0.08 -6.65
C MET A 34 -5.79 0.00 -5.21
N GLN A 35 -4.95 0.32 -4.21
CA GLN A 35 -5.36 0.36 -2.80
C GLN A 35 -6.56 1.29 -2.58
N LYS A 36 -6.55 2.47 -3.22
CA LYS A 36 -7.69 3.40 -3.18
C LYS A 36 -8.95 2.78 -3.80
N GLN A 37 -8.83 2.18 -4.98
CA GLN A 37 -9.98 1.53 -5.63
C GLN A 37 -10.56 0.38 -4.81
N TRP A 38 -9.71 -0.43 -4.16
CA TRP A 38 -10.15 -1.52 -3.30
C TRP A 38 -10.88 -1.02 -2.06
N PHE A 39 -10.38 0.06 -1.47
CA PHE A 39 -11.02 0.71 -0.32
C PHE A 39 -12.37 1.31 -0.69
N ASP A 40 -12.44 2.10 -1.77
CA ASP A 40 -13.67 2.76 -2.22
C ASP A 40 -14.77 1.74 -2.58
N LYS A 41 -14.38 0.60 -3.17
CA LYS A 41 -15.30 -0.48 -3.56
C LYS A 41 -15.58 -1.48 -2.44
N LYS A 42 -14.92 -1.37 -1.28
CA LYS A 42 -15.03 -2.31 -0.14
C LYS A 42 -14.82 -3.77 -0.57
N PHE A 43 -13.86 -4.02 -1.46
CA PHE A 43 -13.70 -5.33 -2.11
C PHE A 43 -13.47 -6.49 -1.14
N PHE A 44 -12.82 -6.21 0.00
CA PHE A 44 -12.49 -7.21 1.03
C PHE A 44 -13.53 -7.30 2.16
N GLU A 45 -14.64 -6.56 2.10
CA GLU A 45 -15.73 -6.68 3.08
C GLU A 45 -16.66 -7.85 2.69
N ALA A 46 -16.42 -9.03 3.28
CA ALA A 46 -17.28 -10.20 3.09
C ALA A 46 -18.47 -10.17 4.06
N ASN A 47 -19.70 -10.16 3.53
CA ASN A 47 -20.93 -10.30 4.31
C ASN A 47 -21.42 -11.76 4.28
N ALA A 48 -21.84 -12.28 5.42
CA ALA A 48 -22.46 -13.60 5.48
C ALA A 48 -23.82 -13.58 4.74
N PRO A 49 -24.16 -14.62 3.96
CA PRO A 49 -25.44 -14.69 3.29
C PRO A 49 -26.56 -14.85 4.33
N THR A 50 -27.70 -14.18 4.11
CA THR A 50 -28.88 -14.26 4.99
C THR A 50 -29.51 -15.65 5.00
N GLN A 51 -29.27 -16.44 3.95
CA GLN A 51 -29.78 -17.80 3.79
C GLN A 51 -28.62 -18.77 3.60
N TRP A 52 -28.77 -19.99 4.11
CA TRP A 52 -27.80 -21.05 3.93
C TRP A 52 -27.78 -21.49 2.45
N ILE A 53 -26.62 -21.39 1.81
CA ILE A 53 -26.41 -21.81 0.43
C ILE A 53 -25.48 -23.03 0.47
N ASP A 54 -26.01 -24.22 0.17
CA ASP A 54 -25.29 -25.50 0.31
C ASP A 54 -23.98 -25.61 -0.50
N ASN A 55 -23.75 -24.69 -1.46
CA ASN A 55 -22.56 -24.65 -2.29
C ASN A 55 -21.66 -23.41 -2.04
N SER A 56 -21.85 -22.67 -0.94
CA SER A 56 -20.93 -21.57 -0.60
C SER A 56 -19.65 -22.11 0.04
N ASN A 57 -18.57 -22.22 -0.73
CA ASN A 57 -17.25 -22.51 -0.19
C ASN A 57 -16.75 -21.32 0.63
N LYS A 58 -16.77 -21.44 1.96
CA LYS A 58 -16.21 -20.45 2.89
C LYS A 58 -14.73 -20.72 3.10
N TYR A 59 -13.89 -19.70 2.87
CA TYR A 59 -12.49 -19.69 3.28
C TYR A 59 -12.31 -18.63 4.37
N PHE A 60 -11.86 -19.05 5.56
CA PHE A 60 -11.67 -18.14 6.70
C PHE A 60 -10.31 -18.40 7.33
N VAL A 61 -9.52 -17.33 7.40
CA VAL A 61 -8.14 -17.38 7.89
C VAL A 61 -7.96 -16.30 8.95
N THR A 62 -7.16 -16.61 9.97
CA THR A 62 -6.82 -15.69 11.05
C THR A 62 -5.32 -15.60 11.21
N PHE A 63 -4.81 -14.38 11.41
CA PHE A 63 -3.43 -14.13 11.79
C PHE A 63 -3.39 -13.62 13.25
N PRO A 64 -2.51 -14.15 14.12
CA PRO A 64 -2.41 -13.69 15.50
C PRO A 64 -2.07 -12.20 15.55
N TYR A 65 -2.86 -11.44 16.31
CA TYR A 65 -2.69 -10.00 16.39
C TYR A 65 -1.33 -9.65 17.04
N PRO A 66 -0.44 -8.91 16.37
CA PRO A 66 0.89 -8.61 16.89
C PRO A 66 0.81 -7.62 18.05
N TYR A 67 1.78 -7.68 18.96
CA TYR A 67 1.90 -6.67 20.01
C TYR A 67 2.26 -5.31 19.41
N MET A 68 1.59 -4.27 19.90
CA MET A 68 1.67 -2.89 19.37
C MET A 68 2.85 -2.09 19.96
N ASN A 69 3.77 -2.73 20.67
CA ASN A 69 4.92 -2.08 21.33
C ASN A 69 6.06 -1.70 20.37
N GLY A 70 5.81 -1.74 19.06
CA GLY A 70 6.80 -1.40 18.04
C GLY A 70 6.22 -1.42 16.62
N ARG A 71 7.08 -1.15 15.63
CA ARG A 71 6.72 -1.28 14.21
C ARG A 71 6.71 -2.75 13.80
N LEU A 72 5.86 -3.09 12.85
CA LEU A 72 5.88 -4.42 12.23
C LEU A 72 7.21 -4.61 11.49
N HIS A 73 7.91 -5.69 11.81
CA HIS A 73 9.15 -6.07 11.11
C HIS A 73 8.85 -7.12 10.03
N LEU A 74 9.86 -7.42 9.21
CA LEU A 74 9.75 -8.37 8.10
C LEU A 74 9.26 -9.76 8.53
N GLY A 75 9.54 -10.18 9.76
CA GLY A 75 9.08 -11.46 10.32
C GLY A 75 7.55 -11.52 10.45
N HIS A 76 6.90 -10.44 10.92
CA HIS A 76 5.44 -10.37 10.95
C HIS A 76 4.84 -10.49 9.54
N THR A 77 5.46 -9.80 8.57
CA THR A 77 4.98 -9.81 7.17
C THR A 77 5.18 -11.18 6.52
N PHE A 78 6.28 -11.87 6.84
CA PHE A 78 6.54 -13.24 6.38
C PHE A 78 5.54 -14.25 6.93
N SER A 79 5.15 -14.14 8.20
CA SER A 79 4.12 -15.02 8.76
C SER A 79 2.72 -14.67 8.23
N LEU A 80 2.41 -13.38 8.06
CA LEU A 80 1.14 -12.93 7.48
C LEU A 80 0.96 -13.42 6.03
N SER A 81 2.03 -13.48 5.23
CA SER A 81 1.94 -13.92 3.82
C SER A 81 1.50 -15.37 3.64
N LYS A 82 1.58 -16.21 4.68
CA LYS A 82 1.06 -17.59 4.67
C LYS A 82 -0.46 -17.67 4.75
N CYS A 83 -1.10 -16.59 5.20
CA CYS A 83 -2.55 -16.47 5.26
C CYS A 83 -3.11 -15.80 4.01
N GLU A 84 -2.30 -14.98 3.35
CA GLU A 84 -2.67 -14.22 2.15
C GLU A 84 -2.56 -15.03 0.86
N VAL A 85 -1.63 -15.98 0.79
CA VAL A 85 -1.34 -16.86 -0.36
C VAL A 85 -1.77 -18.28 -0.08
#